data_AF-A0A4P7JHD7-F1
#
_entry.id   AF-A0A4P7JHD7-F1
#
_cell.length_a   1.000
_cell.length_b   1.000
_cell.length_c   1.000
_cell.angle_alpha   90.00
_cell.angle_beta   90.00
_cell.angle_gamma   90.00
#
_symmetry.space_group_name_H-M   'P 1'
#
loop_
_entity.id
_entity.type
_entity.pdbx_description
1 polymer ?
#
loop_
_entity_poly.entity_id
_entity_poly.type
_entity_poly.pdbx_seq_one_letter_code
_entity_poly.pdbx_strand_id
1 'polypeptide(L)'
;MDLNQKDHGVIAVLLKRFETERYPKMQALQKKVDDGGVLDERDLEYLEQILHDSHQVMALVKRHPEYGSLAKKVLESYQGIMTKSQENNK
;
A
#
# COMPACT_ATOMS: atom_id res chain seq x y z
N MET A 1 21.43 19.40 -9.74
CA MET A 1 20.05 18.89 -9.80
C MET A 1 19.46 19.05 -8.42
N ASP A 2 18.32 19.73 -8.29
CA ASP A 2 17.69 19.99 -6.99
C ASP A 2 17.12 18.68 -6.41
N LEU A 3 17.47 18.35 -5.16
CA LEU A 3 16.98 17.17 -4.44
C LEU A 3 15.44 17.14 -4.41
N ASN A 4 14.82 18.31 -4.28
CA ASN A 4 13.38 18.47 -4.29
C ASN A 4 12.79 18.13 -5.67
N GLN A 5 13.41 18.60 -6.75
CA GLN A 5 12.97 18.29 -8.12
C GLN A 5 13.11 16.79 -8.43
N LYS A 6 14.16 16.13 -7.95
CA LYS A 6 14.33 14.68 -8.08
C LYS A 6 13.25 13.92 -7.32
N ASP A 7 12.97 14.32 -6.08
CA ASP A 7 11.92 13.69 -5.27
C ASP A 7 10.55 13.81 -5.93
N HIS A 8 10.20 14.97 -6.53
CA HIS A 8 8.93 15.14 -7.25
C HIS A 8 8.77 14.14 -8.41
N GLY A 9 9.83 13.91 -9.20
CA GLY A 9 9.79 12.91 -10.28
C GLY A 9 9.59 11.50 -9.75
N VAL A 10 10.28 11.14 -8.66
CA VAL A 10 10.12 9.83 -8.01
C VAL A 10 8.71 9.66 -7.43
N ILE A 11 8.20 10.67 -6.73
CA ILE A 11 6.85 10.69 -6.16
C ILE A 11 5.80 10.54 -7.25
N ALA A 12 5.93 11.24 -8.38
CA ALA A 12 5.00 11.11 -9.50
C ALA A 12 4.93 9.68 -10.05
N VAL A 13 6.08 9.02 -10.21
CA VAL A 13 6.15 7.62 -10.65
C VAL A 13 5.52 6.69 -9.61
N LEU A 14 5.81 6.88 -8.33
CA LEU A 14 5.24 6.06 -7.25
C LEU A 14 3.72 6.22 -7.13
N LEU A 15 3.21 7.45 -7.23
CA LEU A 15 1.77 7.73 -7.26
C LEU A 15 1.12 7.09 -8.48
N LYS A 16 1.75 7.19 -9.65
CA LYS A 16 1.22 6.56 -10.85
C LYS A 16 1.13 5.05 -10.70
N ARG A 17 2.19 4.41 -10.22
CA ARG A 17 2.23 2.96 -9.95
C ARG A 17 1.21 2.56 -8.89
N PHE A 18 1.04 3.37 -7.84
CA PHE A 18 0.01 3.12 -6.84
C PHE A 18 -1.38 3.11 -7.47
N GLU A 19 -1.72 4.14 -8.25
CA GLU A 19 -3.01 4.27 -8.92
C GLU A 19 -3.29 3.12 -9.90
N THR A 20 -2.31 2.74 -10.73
CA THR A 20 -2.54 1.79 -11.82
C THR A 20 -2.35 0.32 -11.44
N GLU A 21 -1.53 0.03 -10.43
CA GLU A 21 -1.17 -1.34 -10.05
C GLU A 21 -1.65 -1.67 -8.63
N ARG A 22 -1.16 -0.92 -7.64
CA ARG A 22 -1.31 -1.32 -6.24
C ARG A 22 -2.74 -1.12 -5.72
N TYR A 23 -3.39 -0.03 -6.13
CA TYR A 23 -4.74 0.32 -5.68
C TYR A 23 -5.81 -0.67 -6.19
N PRO A 24 -5.87 -1.04 -7.49
CA PRO A 24 -6.80 -2.06 -7.96
C PRO A 24 -6.62 -3.41 -7.28
N LYS A 25 -5.35 -3.84 -7.07
CA LYS A 25 -5.08 -5.10 -6.37
C LYS A 25 -5.50 -5.03 -4.90
N MET A 26 -5.24 -3.92 -4.20
CA MET A 26 -5.72 -3.70 -2.83
C MET A 26 -7.25 -3.76 -2.75
N GLN A 27 -7.97 -3.11 -3.69
CA GLN A 27 -9.43 -3.18 -3.76
C GLN A 27 -9.93 -4.61 -4.00
N ALA A 28 -9.25 -5.38 -4.86
CA ALA A 28 -9.61 -6.78 -5.09
C ALA A 28 -9.42 -7.65 -3.84
N LEU A 29 -8.34 -7.45 -3.09
CA LEU A 29 -8.11 -8.13 -1.81
C LEU A 29 -9.14 -7.74 -0.76
N GLN A 30 -9.45 -6.45 -0.66
CA GLN A 30 -10.49 -5.93 0.23
C GLN A 30 -11.84 -6.58 -0.08
N LYS A 31 -12.25 -6.58 -1.36
CA LYS A 31 -13.47 -7.27 -1.78
C LYS A 31 -13.46 -8.75 -1.41
N LYS A 32 -12.35 -9.45 -1.65
CA LYS A 32 -12.19 -10.88 -1.32
C LYS A 32 -12.48 -11.15 0.15
N VAL A 33 -11.94 -10.35 1.07
CA VAL A 33 -12.13 -10.53 2.51
C VAL A 33 -13.49 -9.99 3.00
N ASP A 34 -14.03 -8.96 2.37
CA ASP A 34 -15.38 -8.45 2.67
C ASP A 34 -16.46 -9.47 2.29
N ASP A 35 -16.23 -10.26 1.23
CA ASP A 35 -17.10 -11.36 0.81
C ASP A 35 -16.93 -12.64 1.67
N GLY A 36 -16.16 -12.59 2.76
CA GLY A 36 -15.92 -13.72 3.67
C GLY A 36 -14.74 -14.63 3.28
N GLY A 37 -13.98 -14.26 2.24
CA GLY A 37 -12.79 -15.01 1.82
C GLY A 37 -11.57 -14.79 2.73
N VAL A 38 -10.56 -15.64 2.57
CA VAL A 38 -9.27 -15.54 3.28
C VAL A 38 -8.13 -15.28 2.30
N LEU A 39 -7.10 -14.56 2.74
CA LEU A 39 -5.87 -14.35 1.99
C LEU A 39 -5.15 -15.69 1.82
N ASP A 40 -4.79 -15.99 0.57
CA ASP A 40 -3.96 -17.15 0.26
C ASP A 40 -2.48 -16.78 0.28
N GLU A 41 -1.59 -17.78 0.12
CA GLU A 41 -0.14 -17.59 0.16
C GLU A 41 0.34 -16.48 -0.79
N ARG A 42 -0.21 -16.40 -2.01
CA ARG A 42 0.19 -15.37 -2.99
C ARG A 42 -0.27 -13.98 -2.58
N ASP A 43 -1.43 -13.89 -1.93
CA ASP A 43 -1.91 -12.62 -1.40
C ASP A 43 -1.06 -12.16 -0.21
N LEU A 44 -0.60 -13.09 0.64
CA LEU A 44 0.32 -12.79 1.75
C LEU A 44 1.70 -12.34 1.22
N GLU A 45 2.28 -13.06 0.26
CA GLU A 45 3.53 -12.67 -0.41
C GLU A 45 3.44 -11.26 -1.01
N TYR A 46 2.30 -10.94 -1.63
CA TYR A 46 2.06 -9.61 -2.16
C TYR A 46 2.02 -8.53 -1.07
N LEU A 47 1.35 -8.79 0.05
CA LEU A 47 1.28 -7.85 1.17
C LEU A 47 2.65 -7.64 1.83
N GLU A 48 3.45 -8.69 1.98
CA GLU A 48 4.83 -8.58 2.47
C GLU A 48 5.70 -7.73 1.55
N GLN A 49 5.60 -7.91 0.23
CA GLN A 49 6.31 -7.10 -0.74
C GLN A 49 5.93 -5.62 -0.63
N ILE A 50 4.65 -5.32 -0.44
CA ILE A 50 4.17 -3.94 -0.25
C ILE A 50 4.77 -3.31 1.01
N LEU A 51 4.78 -4.05 2.13
CA LEU A 51 5.35 -3.54 3.37
C LEU A 51 6.84 -3.26 3.20
N HIS A 52 7.57 -4.14 2.52
CA HIS A 52 8.97 -3.91 2.17
C HIS A 52 9.17 -2.63 1.34
N ASP A 53 8.41 -2.46 0.26
CA ASP A 53 8.44 -1.27 -0.60
C ASP A 53 8.10 0.00 0.20
N SER A 54 7.16 -0.09 1.15
CA SER A 54 6.68 1.05 1.94
C SER A 54 7.79 1.69 2.78
N HIS A 55 8.77 0.91 3.26
CA HIS A 55 9.92 1.43 4.00
C HIS A 55 10.76 2.41 3.17
N GLN A 56 10.89 2.18 1.87
CA GLN A 56 11.60 3.09 0.96
C GLN A 56 10.79 4.38 0.74
N VAL A 57 9.45 4.28 0.73
CA VAL A 57 8.54 5.43 0.62
C VAL A 57 8.54 6.28 1.89
N MET A 58 8.75 5.70 3.07
CA MET A 58 8.78 6.45 4.34
C MET A 58 9.84 7.56 4.36
N ALA A 59 11.00 7.34 3.72
CA ALA A 59 12.03 8.36 3.63
C ALA A 59 11.59 9.57 2.78
N LEU A 60 10.80 9.33 1.72
CA LEU A 60 10.19 10.39 0.91
C LEU A 60 9.10 11.11 1.68
N VAL A 61 8.21 10.38 2.37
CA VAL A 61 7.13 10.97 3.18
C VAL A 61 7.68 11.85 4.31
N LYS A 62 8.82 11.48 4.92
CA LYS A 62 9.49 12.33 5.91
C LYS A 62 9.98 13.67 5.33
N ARG A 63 10.37 13.70 4.05
CA ARG A 63 10.80 14.93 3.35
C ARG A 63 9.63 15.70 2.77
N HIS A 64 8.53 15.02 2.47
CA HIS A 64 7.30 15.54 1.85
C HIS A 64 6.08 15.15 2.71
N PRO A 65 5.91 15.79 3.88
CA PRO A 65 4.90 15.42 4.87
C PRO A 65 3.45 15.56 4.38
N GLU A 66 3.20 16.31 3.30
CA GLU A 66 1.91 16.41 2.63
C GLU A 66 1.37 15.05 2.14
N TYR A 67 2.24 14.08 1.88
CA TYR A 67 1.84 12.71 1.53
C TYR A 67 1.61 11.82 2.75
N GLY A 68 1.86 12.31 3.97
CA GLY A 68 1.74 11.54 5.20
C GLY A 68 0.35 10.97 5.42
N SER A 69 -0.70 11.76 5.16
CA SER A 69 -2.09 11.30 5.27
C SER A 69 -2.43 10.22 4.25
N LEU A 70 -1.90 10.31 3.03
CA LEU A 70 -2.10 9.28 2.00
C LEU A 70 -1.41 7.98 2.42
N ALA A 71 -0.13 8.05 2.80
CA ALA A 71 0.65 6.90 3.24
C ALA A 71 -0.03 6.19 4.43
N LYS A 72 -0.52 6.94 5.41
CA LYS A 72 -1.27 6.41 6.54
C LYS A 72 -2.52 5.62 6.10
N LYS A 73 -3.37 6.22 5.25
CA LYS A 73 -4.60 5.56 4.75
C LYS A 73 -4.30 4.26 4.00
N VAL A 74 -3.21 4.23 3.23
CA VAL A 74 -2.79 3.03 2.50
C VAL A 74 -2.38 1.92 3.47
N LEU A 75 -1.58 2.24 4.50
CA LEU A 75 -1.18 1.27 5.53
C LEU A 75 -2.39 0.75 6.32
N GLU A 76 -3.30 1.64 6.72
CA GLU A 76 -4.54 1.27 7.41
C GLU A 76 -5.41 0.32 6.55
N SER A 77 -5.45 0.54 5.24
CA SER A 77 -6.19 -0.34 4.32
C SER A 77 -5.61 -1.75 4.28
N TYR A 78 -4.28 -1.88 4.18
CA TYR A 78 -3.61 -3.19 4.21
C TYR A 78 -3.79 -3.89 5.56
N GLN A 79 -3.70 -3.16 6.66
CA GLN A 79 -3.97 -3.71 7.99
C GLN A 79 -5.42 -4.21 8.10
N GLY A 80 -6.39 -3.45 7.61
CA GLY A 80 -7.79 -3.85 7.59
C GLY A 80 -8.03 -5.14 6.81
N ILE A 81 -7.39 -5.29 5.64
CA ILE A 81 -7.46 -6.51 4.82
C ILE A 81 -6.93 -7.73 5.59
N MET A 82 -5.75 -7.61 6.21
CA MET A 82 -5.15 -8.69 7.00
C MET A 82 -6.03 -9.09 8.18
N THR A 83 -6.50 -8.10 8.96
CA THR A 83 -7.37 -8.34 10.12
C THR A 83 -8.66 -9.04 9.68
N LYS A 84 -9.32 -8.56 8.62
CA LYS A 84 -10.58 -9.14 8.14
C LYS A 84 -10.41 -10.58 7.65
N SER A 85 -9.31 -10.86 6.96
CA SER A 85 -8.97 -12.23 6.56
C SER A 85 -8.79 -13.17 7.75
N GLN A 86 -8.20 -12.70 8.84
CA GLN A 86 -8.02 -13.51 10.05
C GLN A 86 -9.35 -13.74 10.76
N GLU A 87 -10.26 -12.77 10.73
CA GLU A 87 -11.62 -12.92 11.27
C GLU A 87 -12.42 -13.98 10.51
N ASN A 88 -12.29 -14.04 9.18
CA ASN A 88 -13.00 -15.01 8.34
C ASN A 88 -12.50 -16.46 8.52
N ASN A 89 -11.31 -16.66 9.11
CA ASN A 89 -10.73 -17.98 9.38
C ASN A 89 -11.03 -18.48 10.82
N LYS A 90 -11.97 -17.86 11.52
CA LYS A 90 -12.42 -18.25 12.87
C LYS A 90 -13.81 -18.85 12.80
#